data_AF-A0A9X3MEE9-F1
#
_entry.id   AF-A0A9X3MEE9-F1
#
_cell.length_a   1.000
_cell.length_b   1.000
_cell.length_c   1.000
_cell.angle_alpha   90.00
_cell.angle_beta   90.00
_cell.angle_gamma   90.00
#
_symmetry.space_group_name_H-M   'P 1'
#
loop_
_entity.id
_entity.type
_entity.pdbx_description
1 polymer ?
#
loop_
_entity_poly.entity_id
_entity_poly.type
_entity_poly.pdbx_seq_one_letter_code
_entity_poly.pdbx_strand_id
1 'polypeptide(L)' 'MSGQLVRLVLRWMHILCALLVGAALYSPLKANEMFMTLTLFVLVPIVAITGVMMWKQGKVMKYLHRKPS' A
#
# COMPACT_ATOMS: atom_id res chain seq x y z
N MET A 1 19.77 -1.27 -8.34
CA MET A 1 18.47 -1.79 -8.84
C MET A 1 17.79 -0.68 -9.61
N SER A 2 17.30 -0.93 -10.83
CA SER A 2 16.75 0.12 -11.69
C SER A 2 15.56 0.80 -11.01
N GLY A 3 15.63 2.13 -10.85
CA GLY A 3 14.59 2.91 -10.17
C GLY A 3 13.20 2.74 -10.78
N GLN A 4 13.11 2.27 -12.03
CA GLN A 4 11.88 1.90 -12.73
C GLN A 4 11.21 0.64 -12.16
N LEU A 5 11.98 -0.41 -11.85
CA LEU A 5 11.42 -1.65 -11.28
C LEU A 5 10.82 -1.42 -9.89
N VAL A 6 11.46 -0.57 -9.08
CA VAL A 6 10.93 -0.20 -7.75
C VAL A 6 9.56 0.48 -7.87
N ARG A 7 9.35 1.36 -8.86
CA ARG A 7 8.03 1.99 -9.08
C ARG A 7 6.99 0.97 -9.52
N LEU A 8 7.39 0.02 -10.38
CA LEU A 8 6.51 -1.01 -10.88
C LEU A 8 6.04 -1.93 -9.73
N VAL A 9 6.98 -2.41 -8.91
CA VAL A 9 6.71 -3.27 -7.75
C VAL A 9 5.83 -2.54 -6.72
N LEU A 10 6.15 -1.29 -6.36
CA LEU A 10 5.32 -0.53 -5.41
C LEU A 10 3.89 -0.35 -5.91
N ARG A 11 3.72 -0.05 -7.20
CA ARG A 11 2.41 0.15 -7.82
C ARG A 11 1.60 -1.13 -7.85
N TRP A 12 2.20 -2.24 -8.29
CA TRP A 12 1.51 -3.54 -8.30
C TRP A 12 1.17 -4.01 -6.90
N MET A 13 2.07 -3.84 -5.93
CA MET A 13 1.82 -4.14 -4.53
C MET A 13 0.64 -3.32 -3.97
N HIS A 14 0.60 -2.01 -4.24
CA HIS A 14 -0.51 -1.15 -3.81
C HIS A 14 -1.84 -1.55 -4.45
N ILE A 15 -1.86 -1.83 -5.76
CA ILE A 15 -3.06 -2.30 -6.47
C ILE A 15 -3.53 -3.63 -5.88
N LEU A 16 -2.62 -4.56 -5.59
CA LEU A 16 -2.95 -5.85 -4.99
C LEU A 16 -3.52 -5.69 -3.57
N CYS A 17 -2.93 -4.82 -2.76
CA CYS A 17 -3.45 -4.49 -1.42
C CYS A 17 -4.82 -3.81 -1.49
N ALA A 18 -5.03 -2.85 -2.40
CA ALA A 18 -6.31 -2.18 -2.59
C ALA A 18 -7.39 -3.16 -3.08
N LEU A 19 -7.03 -4.08 -3.98
CA LEU A 19 -7.90 -5.16 -4.43
C LEU A 19 -8.28 -6.09 -3.27
N LEU A 20 -7.32 -6.48 -2.44
CA LEU A 20 -7.57 -7.31 -1.25
C LEU A 20 -8.45 -6.60 -0.23
N VAL A 21 -8.27 -5.29 -0.01
CA VAL A 21 -9.17 -4.48 0.82
C VAL A 21 -10.59 -4.46 0.23
N GLY A 22 -10.72 -4.17 -1.06
CA GLY A 22 -12.02 -4.15 -1.74
C GLY A 22 -12.71 -5.50 -1.67
N ALA A 23 -11.98 -6.58 -1.93
CA ALA A 23 -12.47 -7.94 -1.81
C ALA A 23 -12.84 -8.30 -0.37
N ALA A 24 -12.05 -7.89 0.63
CA ALA A 24 -12.37 -8.11 2.05
C ALA A 24 -13.63 -7.36 2.49
N LEU A 25 -13.83 -6.12 2.01
CA LEU A 25 -15.02 -5.31 2.30
C LEU A 25 -16.27 -5.83 1.58
N TYR A 26 -16.12 -6.35 0.36
CA TYR A 26 -17.25 -6.80 -0.47
C TYR A 26 -17.54 -8.31 -0.32
N SER A 27 -16.66 -9.07 0.30
CA SER A 27 -16.82 -10.50 0.57
C SER A 27 -17.76 -10.73 1.77
N PRO A 28 -18.55 -11.82 1.78
CA PRO A 28 -19.38 -12.22 2.93
C PRO A 28 -18.59 -12.47 4.23
N LEU A 29 -17.26 -12.42 4.20
CA LEU A 29 -16.38 -12.40 5.38
C LEU A 29 -16.66 -11.22 6.35
N LYS A 30 -17.46 -10.21 5.95
CA LYS A 30 -18.01 -9.19 6.85
C LYS A 30 -18.72 -9.76 8.08
N ALA A 31 -19.18 -11.02 8.01
CA ALA A 31 -19.85 -11.70 9.11
C ALA A 31 -18.96 -11.86 10.36
N ASN A 32 -17.64 -11.67 10.23
CA ASN A 32 -16.71 -11.67 11.35
C ASN A 32 -16.32 -10.23 11.70
N GLU A 33 -16.84 -9.71 12.83
CA GLU A 33 -16.59 -8.34 13.29
C GLU A 33 -15.10 -8.04 13.51
N MET A 34 -14.33 -9.05 13.93
CA MET A 34 -12.88 -8.96 14.10
C MET A 34 -12.17 -8.72 12.76
N PHE A 35 -12.63 -9.38 11.69
CA PHE A 35 -12.07 -9.24 10.35
C PHE A 35 -12.40 -7.89 9.73
N MET A 36 -13.60 -7.37 9.98
CA MET A 36 -14.02 -6.05 9.52
C MET A 36 -13.25 -4.93 10.23
N THR A 37 -13.02 -5.08 11.55
CA THR A 37 -12.22 -4.14 12.34
C THR A 37 -10.75 -4.12 11.86
N LEU A 38 -10.14 -5.28 11.63
CA LEU A 38 -8.80 -5.38 11.06
C LEU A 38 -8.73 -4.76 9.66
N THR A 39 -9.73 -4.98 8.81
CA THR A 39 -9.77 -4.41 7.46
C THR A 39 -9.78 -2.87 7.51
N LEU A 40 -10.63 -2.29 8.36
CA LEU A 40 -10.77 -0.83 8.50
C LEU A 40 -9.59 -0.17 9.22
N PHE A 41 -9.05 -0.78 10.29
CA PHE A 41 -8.00 -0.17 11.11
C PHE A 41 -6.58 -0.55 10.71
N VAL A 42 -6.39 -1.59 9.90
CA VAL A 42 -5.05 -2.04 9.47
C VAL A 42 -4.95 -1.98 7.95
N LEU A 43 -5.87 -2.63 7.24
CA LEU A 43 -5.74 -2.82 5.80
C LEU A 43 -5.96 -1.50 5.02
N VAL A 44 -6.98 -0.73 5.38
CA VAL A 44 -7.24 0.61 4.81
C VAL A 44 -6.09 1.59 5.06
N PRO A 45 -5.56 1.76 6.30
CA PRO A 45 -4.42 2.66 6.51
C PRO A 45 -3.14 2.16 5.84
N ILE A 46 -2.89 0.85 5.73
CA ILE A 46 -1.75 0.33 4.95
C ILE A 46 -1.90 0.72 3.47
N VAL A 47 -3.09 0.59 2.89
CA VAL A 47 -3.35 1.05 1.51
C VAL A 47 -3.18 2.55 1.40
N ALA A 48 -3.68 3.34 2.36
CA ALA A 48 -3.49 4.79 2.36
C ALA A 48 -2.00 5.17 2.45
N ILE A 49 -1.22 4.54 3.34
CA ILE A 49 0.22 4.79 3.51
C ILE A 49 0.99 4.42 2.24
N THR A 50 0.70 3.25 1.64
CA THR A 50 1.33 2.84 0.38
C THR A 50 0.98 3.77 -0.77
N GLY A 51 -0.26 4.27 -0.83
CA GLY A 51 -0.69 5.28 -1.79
C GLY A 51 0.02 6.63 -1.59
N VAL A 52 0.17 7.08 -0.35
CA VAL A 52 0.92 8.31 -0.02
C VAL A 52 2.41 8.15 -0.34
N MET A 53 2.99 6.97 -0.09
CA MET A 53 4.36 6.65 -0.48
C MET A 53 4.55 6.68 -2.00
N MET A 54 3.56 6.23 -2.76
CA MET A 54 3.55 6.35 -4.22
C MET A 54 3.40 7.81 -4.69
N TRP A 55 2.55 8.59 -4.03
CA TRP A 55 2.40 10.03 -4.32
C TRP A 55 3.71 10.78 -4.09
N LYS A 56 4.37 10.53 -2.96
CA LYS A 56 5.66 11.13 -2.63
C LYS A 56 6.86 10.30 -3.10
N GLN A 57 6.68 9.36 -4.02
CA GLN A 57 7.74 8.44 -4.42
C GLN A 57 8.96 9.16 -5.01
N GLY A 58 8.75 10.29 -5.71
CA GLY A 58 9.85 11.14 -6.20
C GLY A 58 10.68 11.76 -5.07
N LYS A 59 10.05 12.12 -3.93
CA LYS A 59 10.75 12.61 -2.73
C LYS A 59 11.38 11.45 -1.94
N VAL A 60 10.72 10.30 -1.85
CA VAL A 60 11.25 9.08 -1.20
C VAL A 60 12.50 8.58 -1.92
N MET A 61 12.46 8.45 -3.25
CA MET A 61 13.63 8.07 -4.06
C MET A 61 14.76 9.10 -3.94
N LYS A 62 14.44 10.39 -3.81
CA LYS A 62 15.43 11.46 -3.58
C LYS A 62 16.05 11.39 -2.18
N TYR A 63 15.30 10.94 -1.17
CA TYR A 63 15.79 10.69 0.18
C TYR A 63 16.63 9.41 0.26
N LEU A 64 16.21 8.34 -0.44
CA LEU A 64 16.92 7.06 -0.50
C LEU A 64 18.23 7.16 -1.30
N HIS A 65 18.27 7.98 -2.34
CA HIS A 65 19.50 8.28 -3.10
C HIS A 65 20.33 9.41 -2.49
N ARG A 66 19.91 10.01 -1.38
CA ARG A 66 20.76 10.94 -0.62
C ARG A 66 21.79 10.08 0.14
N LYS A 67 22.89 9.81 -0.54
CA LYS A 67 24.11 9.25 0.04
C LYS A 67 24.45 10.07 1.31
N PRO A 68 24.60 9.48 2.50
CA PRO A 68 25.24 10.19 3.60
C PRO A 68 26.66 10.53 3.10
N SER A 69 26.95 11.83 3.07
CA SER A 69 28.30 12.34 2.87
C SER A 69 29.19 11.93 4.03
#